data_AF-A0A3C0QNG9-F1
#
_entry.id   AF-A0A3C0QNG9-F1
#
_cell.length_a   1.000
_cell.length_b   1.000
_cell.length_c   1.000
_cell.angle_alpha   90.00
_cell.angle_beta   90.00
_cell.angle_gamma   90.00
#
_symmetry.space_group_name_H-M   'P 1'
#
loop_
_entity.id
_entity.type
_entity.pdbx_description
1 polymer ?
#
loop_
_entity_poly.entity_id
_entity_poly.type
_entity_poly.pdbx_seq_one_letter_code
_entity_poly.pdbx_strand_id
1 'polypeptide(L)' 'MTRVFNTEFETSLKILLLLFAVEPESLTIDRIIYYDFISTYGHSFGVCDINLNGKNSYRYEEIGARRIRAKKQNLTPAF' A
#
# COMPACT_ATOMS: atom_id res chain seq x y z
N MET A 1 -14.26 9.14 -15.56
CA MET A 1 -12.84 9.13 -15.13
C MET A 1 -12.50 7.73 -14.65
N THR A 2 -11.43 7.13 -15.17
CA THR A 2 -10.93 5.82 -14.72
C THR A 2 -10.40 5.95 -13.29
N ARG A 3 -10.87 5.09 -12.38
CA ARG A 3 -10.32 5.03 -11.02
C ARG A 3 -8.94 4.40 -11.12
N VAL A 4 -7.87 5.19 -10.94
CA VAL A 4 -6.49 4.68 -11.03
C VAL A 4 -5.96 4.28 -9.65
N PHE A 5 -6.24 5.10 -8.63
CA PHE A 5 -5.79 4.87 -7.25
C PHE A 5 -6.64 3.87 -6.49
N ASN A 6 -5.99 3.14 -5.59
CA ASN A 6 -6.55 2.10 -4.74
C ASN A 6 -7.27 0.99 -5.53
N THR A 7 -6.84 0.74 -6.77
CA THR A 7 -7.30 -0.39 -7.57
C THR A 7 -6.52 -1.65 -7.21
N GLU A 8 -7.05 -2.83 -7.54
CA GLU A 8 -6.33 -4.10 -7.34
C GLU A 8 -5.01 -4.09 -8.14
N PHE A 9 -5.02 -3.58 -9.37
CA PHE A 9 -3.81 -3.47 -10.20
C PHE A 9 -2.74 -2.55 -9.58
N GLU A 10 -3.09 -1.31 -9.22
CA GLU A 10 -2.14 -0.36 -8.62
C GLU A 10 -1.63 -0.86 -7.25
N THR A 11 -2.50 -1.48 -6.44
CA THR A 11 -2.10 -2.07 -5.16
C THR A 11 -1.12 -3.23 -5.36
N SER A 12 -1.42 -4.17 -6.27
CA SER A 12 -0.54 -5.31 -6.56
C SER A 12 0.81 -4.88 -7.10
N LEU A 13 0.86 -3.86 -7.97
CA LEU A 13 2.11 -3.33 -8.50
C LEU A 13 2.99 -2.69 -7.41
N LYS A 14 2.38 -1.91 -6.50
CA LYS A 14 3.12 -1.33 -5.36
C LYS A 14 3.68 -2.40 -4.43
N ILE A 15 2.90 -3.44 -4.13
CA ILE A 15 3.36 -4.57 -3.31
C ILE A 15 4.54 -5.27 -3.99
N LEU A 16 4.46 -5.51 -5.31
CA LEU A 16 5.56 -6.12 -6.07
C LEU A 16 6.85 -5.29 -5.98
N LEU A 17 6.77 -3.97 -6.21
CA LEU A 17 7.92 -3.07 -6.11
C LEU A 17 8.49 -3.00 -4.70
N LEU A 18 7.63 -3.03 -3.69
CA LEU A 18 8.00 -3.02 -2.28
C LEU A 18 8.75 -4.30 -1.90
N LEU A 19 8.25 -5.47 -2.33
CA LEU A 19 8.91 -6.76 -2.11
C LEU A 19 10.26 -6.83 -2.81
N PHE A 20 10.37 -6.29 -4.02
CA PHE A 20 11.64 -6.16 -4.72
C PHE A 20 12.63 -5.25 -3.99
N ALA A 21 12.15 -4.12 -3.43
CA ALA A 21 13.00 -3.16 -2.74
C ALA A 21 13.57 -3.65 -1.40
N VAL A 22 12.92 -4.62 -0.75
CA VAL A 22 13.35 -5.16 0.55
C VAL A 22 14.11 -6.48 0.44
N GLU A 23 14.30 -7.02 -0.77
CA GLU A 23 15.02 -8.27 -0.98
C GLU A 23 16.43 -8.20 -0.35
N PRO A 24 16.89 -9.24 0.39
CA PRO A 24 16.28 -10.57 0.58
C PRO A 24 15.37 -10.72 1.81
N GLU A 25 14.96 -9.63 2.45
CA GLU A 25 14.13 -9.69 3.65
C GLU A 25 12.69 -10.14 3.37
N SER A 26 12.10 -10.84 4.33
CA SER A 26 10.67 -11.16 4.32
C SER A 26 9.86 -10.12 5.09
N LEU A 27 8.63 -9.88 4.65
CA LEU A 27 7.69 -8.96 5.30
C LEU A 27 6.43 -9.68 5.75
N THR A 28 5.95 -9.30 6.94
CA THR A 28 4.59 -9.63 7.36
C THR A 28 3.58 -8.81 6.56
N ILE A 29 2.34 -9.30 6.47
CA ILE A 29 1.24 -8.57 5.83
C ILE A 29 1.07 -7.16 6.45
N ASP A 30 1.20 -7.03 7.77
CA ASP A 30 1.13 -5.72 8.43
C ASP A 30 2.27 -4.79 7.98
N ARG A 31 3.51 -5.28 7.88
CA ARG A 31 4.64 -4.47 7.36
C ARG A 31 4.38 -4.02 5.92
N ILE A 32 3.84 -4.90 5.06
CA ILE A 32 3.46 -4.54 3.68
C ILE A 32 2.43 -3.41 3.68
N ILE A 33 1.38 -3.51 4.50
CA ILE A 33 0.33 -2.48 4.60
C ILE A 33 0.91 -1.15 5.08
N TYR A 34 1.76 -1.16 6.12
CA TYR A 34 2.36 0.06 6.65
C TYR A 34 3.35 0.69 5.68
N TYR A 35 4.18 -0.10 5.01
CA TYR A 35 5.14 0.40 4.03
C TYR A 35 4.45 0.95 2.79
N ASP A 36 3.41 0.29 2.27
CA ASP A 36 2.56 0.83 1.20
C ASP A 36 1.86 2.14 1.62
N PHE A 37 1.41 2.24 2.87
CA PHE A 37 0.80 3.46 3.40
C PHE A 37 1.80 4.62 3.51
N ILE A 38 2.98 4.36 4.09
CA ILE A 38 4.04 5.36 4.26
C ILE A 38 4.56 5.79 2.89
N SER A 39 4.80 4.87 1.96
CA SER A 39 5.26 5.22 0.61
C SER A 39 4.23 6.04 -0.17
N THR A 40 2.94 5.75 -0.01
CA THR A 40 1.85 6.56 -0.60
C THR A 40 1.84 7.99 -0.05
N TYR A 41 2.14 8.15 1.24
CA TYR A 41 2.01 9.40 1.99
C TYR A 41 3.35 9.91 2.54
N GLY A 42 4.46 9.70 1.83
CA GLY A 42 5.80 9.88 2.40
C GLY A 42 6.09 11.29 2.90
N HIS A 43 5.58 12.34 2.25
CA HIS A 43 5.66 13.72 2.77
C HIS A 43 4.99 13.88 4.13
N SER A 44 3.90 13.15 4.39
CA SER A 44 3.22 13.15 5.68
C SER A 44 4.07 12.57 6.81
N PHE A 45 5.07 11.76 6.47
CA PHE A 45 5.97 11.08 7.40
C PHE A 45 7.41 11.64 7.35
N GLY A 46 7.66 12.71 6.59
CA GLY A 46 8.99 13.28 6.43
C GLY A 46 9.97 12.41 5.64
N VAL A 47 9.46 11.48 4.81
CA VAL A 47 10.28 10.51 4.05
C VAL A 47 10.55 10.98 2.62
N CYS A 48 9.71 11.87 2.05
CA CYS A 48 9.90 12.45 0.72
C CYS A 48 9.20 13.81 0.57
N ASP A 49 9.46 14.53 -0.52
CA ASP A 49 8.93 15.88 -0.73
C ASP A 49 7.45 15.93 -1.14
N ILE A 50 6.88 14.81 -1.60
CA ILE A 50 5.49 14.76 -2.10
C ILE A 50 4.78 13.46 -1.69
N ASN A 51 3.46 13.52 -1.53
CA ASN A 51 2.63 12.30 -1.44
C ASN A 51 2.29 11.79 -2.85
N LEU A 52 2.47 10.50 -3.12
CA LEU A 52 2.19 9.89 -4.44
C LEU A 52 0.72 10.04 -4.85
N ASN A 53 -0.19 9.92 -3.89
CA ASN A 53 -1.64 10.07 -4.14
C ASN A 53 -2.16 11.49 -3.80
N GLY A 54 -1.26 12.46 -3.67
CA GLY A 54 -1.60 13.84 -3.31
C GLY A 54 -1.99 14.02 -1.84
N LYS A 55 -2.65 15.13 -1.54
CA LYS A 55 -3.05 15.50 -0.18
C LYS A 55 -4.46 14.97 0.10
N ASN A 56 -4.56 13.96 0.98
CA ASN A 56 -5.84 13.46 1.49
C ASN A 56 -5.99 13.84 2.97
N SER A 57 -7.01 14.62 3.35
CA SER A 57 -7.27 14.98 4.75
C SER A 57 -7.71 13.79 5.62
N TYR A 58 -8.26 12.75 5.01
CA TYR A 58 -8.75 11.53 5.68
C TYR A 58 -7.79 10.33 5.53
N ARG A 59 -6.51 10.58 5.22
CA ARG A 59 -5.53 9.52 4.90
C ARG A 59 -5.47 8.39 5.93
N TYR A 60 -5.59 8.70 7.22
CA TYR A 60 -5.50 7.70 8.28
C TYR A 60 -6.66 6.69 8.26
N GLU A 61 -7.82 7.07 7.72
CA GLU A 61 -8.96 6.16 7.54
C GLU A 61 -8.67 5.09 6.47
N GLU A 62 -7.76 5.37 5.53
CA GLU A 62 -7.38 4.39 4.50
C GLU A 62 -6.69 3.15 5.08
N ILE A 63 -6.04 3.24 6.25
CA ILE A 63 -5.37 2.10 6.88
C ILE A 63 -6.39 0.97 7.15
N GLY A 64 -7.57 1.32 7.66
CA GLY A 64 -8.65 0.35 7.90
C GLY A 64 -9.09 -0.33 6.61
N ALA A 65 -9.32 0.45 5.55
CA ALA A 65 -9.69 -0.08 4.24
C ALA A 65 -8.60 -0.95 3.59
N ARG A 66 -7.31 -0.59 3.77
CA ARG A 66 -6.16 -1.36 3.27
C ARG A 66 -6.06 -2.72 3.96
N ARG A 67 -6.27 -2.80 5.28
CA ARG A 67 -6.32 -4.07 6.02
C ARG A 67 -7.41 -5.01 5.50
N ILE A 68 -8.59 -4.48 5.22
CA ILE A 68 -9.70 -5.27 4.66
C ILE A 68 -9.33 -5.79 3.26
N ARG A 69 -8.72 -4.96 2.41
CA ARG A 69 -8.26 -5.36 1.07
C ARG A 69 -7.17 -6.44 1.12
N ALA A 70 -6.16 -6.28 1.97
CA ALA A 70 -5.10 -7.27 2.14
C ALA A 70 -5.66 -8.63 2.61
N LYS A 71 -6.63 -8.62 3.53
CA LYS A 71 -7.34 -9.85 3.94
C LYS A 71 -8.18 -10.46 2.82
N LYS A 72 -8.84 -9.63 2.01
CA LYS A 72 -9.62 -10.10 0.86
C LYS A 72 -8.74 -10.77 -0.21
N GLN A 73 -7.53 -10.25 -0.42
CA GLN A 73 -6.54 -10.86 -1.32
C GLN A 73 -6.02 -12.21 -0.80
N ASN A 74 -6.11 -12.47 0.51
CA ASN A 74 -5.79 -13.76 1.12
C ASN A 74 -6.96 -14.78 1.13
N LEU A 75 -8.11 -14.51 0.47
CA LEU A 75 -9.27 -15.42 0.43
C LEU A 75 -9.29 -16.40 -0.75
N THR A 76 -8.14 -16.68 -1.36
CA THR A 76 -7.95 -17.89 -2.17
C THR A 76 -6.59 -18.48 -1.83
N PRO A 77 -6.53 -19.67 -1.21
CA PRO A 77 -5.39 -20.54 -1.43
C PRO A 77 -5.44 -20.89 -2.92
N ALA A 78 -4.62 -20.24 -3.72
CA ALA A 78 -4.27 -20.76 -5.02
C ALA A 78 -3.25 -21.88 -4.80
N PHE A 79 -3.73 -23.04 -4.32
CA PHE A 79 -3.22 -24.41 -4.51
C PHE A 79 -4.26 -25.38 -3.93
#